data_AF-A0A9N9YJ17-F1
#
_entry.id   AF-A0A9N9YJ17-F1
#
_cell.length_a   1.000
_cell.length_b   1.000
_cell.length_c   1.000
_cell.angle_alpha   90.00
_cell.angle_beta   90.00
_cell.angle_gamma   90.00
#
_symmetry.space_group_name_H-M   'P 1'
#
loop_
_entity.id
_entity.type
_entity.pdbx_description
1 polymer ?
#
loop_
_entity_poly.entity_id
_entity_poly.type
_entity_poly.pdbx_seq_one_letter_code
_entity_poly.pdbx_strand_id
1 'polypeptide(L)'
;MTGMTGCLRIRDHAQLHFFGAQSSHHLVHDFSNSDEIRHIVTLQQNGLLAVERLGLNVSLPIALPTHLLELYWRWQHPSTYLFHKKLFCEAFQNRTYGKYCTPLLLSAIFALASRFSDRPELRAMANDTETAGQAFFEQAKVLFLHESQAPTVATIQAAALMSLRALSDGHEALGWLYGRNATRMALNLGLNIDCSPWVAAGVISEDDAEVRKITWWGCVYLNKLVLFFEPHNA
;
A
#
# COMPACT_ATOMS: atom_id res chain seq x y z
N MET A 1 20.17 20.71 -27.80
CA MET A 1 20.18 19.68 -26.74
C MET A 1 18.80 19.64 -26.09
N THR A 2 17.86 18.93 -26.69
CA THR A 2 16.53 18.69 -26.12
C THR A 2 16.63 17.48 -25.20
N GLY A 3 16.72 17.72 -23.89
CA GLY A 3 16.65 16.65 -22.90
C GLY A 3 15.28 16.01 -22.96
N MET A 4 15.21 14.75 -23.41
CA MET A 4 13.97 13.97 -23.26
C MET A 4 13.67 13.89 -21.76
N THR A 5 12.60 14.52 -21.33
CA THR A 5 12.02 14.34 -20.00
C THR A 5 11.08 13.15 -20.02
N GLY A 6 11.05 12.37 -18.93
CA GLY A 6 10.08 11.28 -18.79
C GLY A 6 8.64 11.80 -18.88
N CYS A 7 7.72 11.00 -19.40
CA CYS A 7 6.32 11.38 -19.57
C CYS A 7 5.38 10.41 -18.85
N LEU A 8 4.31 10.96 -18.29
CA LEU A 8 3.20 10.17 -17.76
C LEU A 8 2.37 9.71 -18.97
N ARG A 9 2.23 8.40 -19.18
CA ARG A 9 1.39 7.86 -20.25
C ARG A 9 0.23 7.07 -19.69
N ILE A 10 -0.86 7.14 -20.43
CA ILE A 10 -2.06 6.35 -20.26
C ILE A 10 -1.76 4.97 -20.86
N ARG A 11 -1.93 3.91 -20.07
CA ARG A 11 -2.29 2.60 -20.62
C ARG A 11 -3.82 2.58 -20.71
N ASP A 12 -4.42 1.90 -21.69
CA ASP A 12 -5.89 1.88 -21.90
C ASP A 12 -6.61 1.73 -20.55
N HIS A 13 -7.83 2.25 -20.35
CA HIS A 13 -8.57 2.38 -19.06
C HIS A 13 -7.83 3.00 -17.84
N ALA A 14 -7.14 4.11 -18.06
CA ALA A 14 -6.98 5.17 -17.06
C ALA A 14 -6.02 4.98 -15.89
N GLN A 15 -5.12 4.01 -15.94
CA GLN A 15 -3.98 4.02 -15.03
C GLN A 15 -2.82 4.80 -15.63
N LEU A 16 -2.39 5.84 -14.92
CA LEU A 16 -1.24 6.64 -15.30
C LEU A 16 0.03 6.02 -14.73
N HIS A 17 0.99 5.77 -15.61
CA HIS A 17 2.33 5.29 -15.28
C HIS A 17 3.39 6.29 -15.76
N PHE A 18 4.46 6.46 -14.97
CA PHE A 18 5.56 7.33 -15.33
C PHE A 18 6.62 6.56 -16.12
N PHE A 19 6.95 7.06 -17.30
CA PHE A 19 7.99 6.50 -18.14
C PHE A 19 9.19 7.45 -18.19
N GLY A 20 10.33 7.00 -17.65
CA GLY A 20 11.57 7.76 -17.72
C GLY A 20 12.14 7.83 -19.14
N ALA A 21 12.98 8.83 -19.40
CA ALA A 21 13.59 9.09 -20.70
C ALA A 21 14.47 7.96 -21.26
N GLN A 22 14.91 7.03 -20.41
CA GLN A 22 15.72 5.85 -20.77
C GLN A 22 14.92 4.54 -20.77
N SER A 23 13.60 4.58 -20.53
CA SER A 23 12.77 3.37 -20.61
C SER A 23 12.64 2.95 -22.08
N SER A 24 13.08 1.73 -22.40
CA SER A 24 13.05 1.11 -23.72
C SER A 24 11.63 0.84 -24.26
N HIS A 25 10.59 1.33 -23.58
CA HIS A 25 9.19 1.21 -23.97
C HIS A 25 8.73 2.17 -25.07
N HIS A 26 9.62 2.88 -25.75
CA HIS A 26 9.28 3.58 -27.00
C HIS A 26 8.79 2.65 -28.13
N LEU A 27 8.83 1.32 -27.95
CA LEU A 27 8.55 0.31 -28.99
C LEU A 27 7.48 -0.72 -28.65
N VAL A 28 6.78 -0.63 -27.51
CA VAL A 28 5.75 -1.64 -27.17
C VAL A 28 4.35 -1.10 -27.44
N HIS A 29 3.80 -1.53 -28.56
CA HIS A 29 2.40 -1.44 -28.96
C HIS A 29 1.44 -2.06 -27.92
N ASP A 30 0.25 -1.46 -27.80
CA ASP A 30 -1.03 -2.04 -27.34
C ASP A 30 -0.96 -3.18 -26.32
N PHE A 31 -0.62 -2.85 -25.08
CA PHE A 31 -1.13 -3.65 -23.98
C PHE A 31 -2.50 -3.12 -23.58
N SER A 32 -3.54 -3.87 -23.92
CA SER A 32 -4.90 -3.58 -23.45
C SER A 32 -4.92 -3.53 -21.91
N ASN A 33 -5.63 -2.55 -21.34
CA ASN A 33 -5.86 -2.44 -19.89
C ASN A 33 -6.28 -3.76 -19.24
N SER A 34 -7.08 -4.52 -19.99
CA SER A 34 -7.70 -5.74 -19.51
C SER A 34 -6.64 -6.79 -19.16
N ASP A 35 -5.49 -6.80 -19.83
CA ASP A 35 -4.40 -7.73 -19.53
C ASP A 35 -3.62 -7.30 -18.28
N GLU A 36 -3.46 -5.99 -18.05
CA GLU A 36 -2.83 -5.45 -16.84
C GLU A 36 -3.69 -5.66 -15.60
N ILE A 37 -4.99 -5.37 -15.68
CA ILE A 37 -5.93 -5.65 -14.58
C ILE A 37 -5.96 -7.15 -14.29
N ARG A 38 -6.04 -8.01 -15.32
CA ARG A 38 -5.98 -9.47 -15.14
C ARG A 38 -4.70 -9.91 -14.45
N HIS A 39 -3.56 -9.32 -14.81
CA HIS A 39 -2.28 -9.61 -14.19
C HIS A 39 -2.24 -9.20 -12.71
N ILE A 40 -2.70 -7.99 -12.36
CA ILE A 40 -2.80 -7.51 -10.96
C ILE A 40 -3.67 -8.44 -10.13
N VAL A 41 -4.86 -8.79 -10.64
CA VAL A 41 -5.79 -9.71 -9.95
C VAL A 41 -5.15 -11.09 -9.76
N THR A 42 -4.44 -11.59 -10.77
CA THR A 42 -3.72 -12.87 -10.69
C THR A 42 -2.64 -12.84 -9.60
N LEU A 43 -1.87 -11.75 -9.48
CA LEU A 43 -0.86 -11.61 -8.42
C LEU A 43 -1.48 -11.57 -7.03
N GLN A 44 -2.62 -10.87 -6.86
CA GLN A 44 -3.36 -10.86 -5.59
C GLN A 44 -3.86 -12.25 -5.20
N GLN A 45 -4.44 -12.98 -6.17
CA GLN A 45 -4.89 -14.36 -5.96
C GLN A 45 -3.73 -15.30 -5.61
N ASN A 46 -2.60 -15.18 -6.32
CA ASN A 46 -1.40 -15.96 -6.02
C ASN A 46 -0.87 -15.68 -4.61
N GLY A 47 -0.90 -14.41 -4.17
CA GLY A 47 -0.53 -14.04 -2.80
C GLY A 47 -1.44 -14.66 -1.75
N LEU A 48 -2.77 -14.64 -1.97
CA LEU A 48 -3.73 -15.28 -1.08
C LEU A 48 -3.52 -16.80 -0.99
N LEU A 49 -3.29 -17.46 -2.12
CA LEU A 49 -2.98 -18.89 -2.16
C LEU A 49 -1.66 -19.22 -1.46
N ALA A 50 -0.65 -18.35 -1.58
CA ALA A 50 0.62 -18.51 -0.88
C ALA A 50 0.43 -18.39 0.65
N VAL A 51 -0.34 -17.41 1.11
CA VAL A 51 -0.71 -17.25 2.53
C VAL A 51 -1.40 -18.51 3.06
N GLU A 52 -2.36 -19.06 2.30
CA GLU A 52 -3.08 -20.27 2.67
C GLU A 52 -2.14 -21.48 2.78
N ARG A 53 -1.29 -21.70 1.77
CA ARG A 53 -0.30 -22.79 1.76
C ARG A 53 0.70 -22.73 2.91
N LEU A 54 1.03 -21.53 3.37
CA LEU A 54 1.94 -21.30 4.50
C LEU A 54 1.23 -21.35 5.86
N GLY A 55 -0.10 -21.54 5.90
CA GLY A 55 -0.86 -21.54 7.15
C GLY A 55 -0.90 -20.17 7.84
N LEU A 56 -0.65 -19.08 7.10
CA LEU A 56 -0.62 -17.71 7.62
C LEU A 56 -1.97 -17.00 7.53
N ASN A 57 -3.03 -17.72 7.16
CA ASN A 57 -4.36 -17.14 7.07
C ASN A 57 -4.90 -16.87 8.48
N VAL A 58 -5.12 -15.59 8.80
CA VAL A 58 -5.63 -15.19 10.11
C VAL A 58 -7.15 -15.23 10.08
N SER A 59 -7.74 -16.25 10.71
CA SER A 59 -9.19 -16.33 10.91
C SER A 59 -9.60 -15.37 12.02
N LEU A 60 -10.41 -14.35 11.68
CA LEU A 60 -10.84 -13.34 12.64
C LEU A 60 -12.30 -13.56 13.06
N PRO A 61 -12.62 -13.45 14.36
CA PRO A 61 -13.99 -13.26 14.81
C PRO A 61 -14.62 -12.05 14.09
N ILE A 62 -15.92 -12.14 13.79
CA ILE A 62 -16.65 -11.13 12.98
C ILE A 62 -16.47 -9.69 13.52
N ALA A 63 -16.35 -9.52 14.83
CA ALA A 63 -16.20 -8.21 15.47
C ALA A 63 -14.77 -7.64 15.44
N LEU A 64 -13.76 -8.47 15.19
CA LEU A 64 -12.36 -8.09 15.33
C LEU A 64 -11.86 -7.15 14.21
N PRO A 65 -12.23 -7.34 12.92
CA PRO A 65 -11.90 -6.37 11.87
C PRO A 65 -12.40 -4.95 12.17
N THR A 66 -13.65 -4.81 12.62
CA THR A 66 -14.23 -3.50 12.95
C THR A 66 -13.49 -2.84 14.11
N HIS A 67 -13.19 -3.59 15.17
CA HIS A 67 -12.40 -3.12 16.32
C HIS A 67 -11.01 -2.61 15.89
N LEU A 68 -10.29 -3.37 15.06
CA LEU A 68 -8.97 -2.97 14.57
C LEU A 68 -9.04 -1.73 13.68
N LEU A 69 -10.06 -1.62 12.81
CA LEU A 69 -10.27 -0.42 12.00
C LEU A 69 -10.54 0.80 12.89
N GLU A 70 -11.40 0.68 13.90
CA GLU A 70 -11.68 1.78 14.85
C GLU A 70 -10.40 2.26 15.55
N LEU A 71 -9.55 1.33 16.00
CA LEU A 71 -8.26 1.66 16.59
C LEU A 71 -7.33 2.36 15.60
N TYR A 72 -7.24 1.86 14.37
CA TYR A 72 -6.45 2.49 13.31
C TYR A 72 -6.88 3.94 13.06
N TRP A 73 -8.20 4.17 12.91
CA TRP A 73 -8.74 5.51 12.67
C TRP A 73 -8.52 6.47 13.82
N ARG A 74 -8.53 5.95 15.05
CA ARG A 74 -8.39 6.77 16.26
C ARG A 74 -6.94 7.15 16.53
N TRP A 75 -6.00 6.24 16.31
CA TRP A 75 -4.62 6.40 16.79
C TRP A 75 -3.58 6.58 15.69
N GLN A 76 -3.70 5.87 14.58
CA GLN A 76 -2.66 5.87 13.54
C GLN A 76 -2.96 6.86 12.42
N HIS A 77 -4.20 6.86 11.94
CA HIS A 77 -4.60 7.64 10.76
C HIS A 77 -4.42 9.16 10.93
N PRO A 78 -4.71 9.78 12.09
CA PRO A 78 -4.44 11.21 12.30
C PRO A 78 -2.95 11.55 12.26
N SER A 79 -2.10 10.63 12.70
CA SER A 79 -0.64 10.80 12.75
C SER A 79 0.01 10.64 11.37
N THR A 80 -0.56 9.82 10.50
CA THR A 80 -0.03 9.57 9.16
C THR A 80 -1.16 9.25 8.17
N TYR A 81 -1.64 10.29 7.49
CA TYR A 81 -2.73 10.21 6.52
C TYR A 81 -2.24 9.62 5.18
N LEU A 82 -2.39 8.30 5.00
CA LEU A 82 -1.91 7.56 3.82
C LEU A 82 -2.98 7.26 2.77
N PHE A 83 -4.25 7.25 3.16
CA PHE A 83 -5.35 6.90 2.26
C PHE A 83 -6.68 7.51 2.71
N HIS A 84 -7.59 7.64 1.75
CA HIS A 84 -8.88 8.29 1.94
C HIS A 84 -9.84 7.39 2.73
N LYS A 85 -10.17 7.79 3.96
CA LYS A 85 -10.99 6.99 4.89
C LYS A 85 -12.34 6.58 4.32
N LYS A 86 -13.09 7.52 3.71
CA LYS A 86 -14.43 7.25 3.15
C LYS A 86 -14.40 6.14 2.09
N LEU A 87 -13.60 6.32 1.03
CA LEU A 87 -13.44 5.35 -0.06
C LEU A 87 -12.98 3.98 0.43
N PHE A 88 -12.06 3.94 1.40
CA PHE A 88 -11.66 2.70 2.04
C PHE A 88 -12.84 2.02 2.76
N CYS A 89 -13.58 2.76 3.59
CA CYS A 89 -14.72 2.22 4.35
C CYS A 89 -15.84 1.72 3.43
N GLU A 90 -16.14 2.45 2.35
CA GLU A 90 -17.11 2.02 1.33
C GLU A 90 -16.67 0.73 0.65
N ALA A 91 -15.40 0.64 0.24
CA ALA A 91 -14.85 -0.58 -0.36
C ALA A 91 -14.87 -1.78 0.61
N PHE A 92 -14.55 -1.53 1.89
CA PHE A 92 -14.58 -2.55 2.94
C PHE A 92 -16.01 -3.07 3.21
N GLN A 93 -16.98 -2.17 3.33
CA GLN A 93 -18.39 -2.52 3.58
C GLN A 93 -19.01 -3.29 2.42
N ASN A 94 -18.71 -2.88 1.18
CA ASN A 94 -19.22 -3.54 -0.02
C ASN A 94 -18.55 -4.92 -0.27
N ARG A 95 -17.59 -5.32 0.58
CA ARG A 95 -16.74 -6.52 0.40
C ARG A 95 -16.09 -6.60 -0.96
N THR A 96 -15.93 -5.45 -1.60
CA THR A 96 -15.16 -5.30 -2.81
C THR A 96 -13.72 -5.20 -2.37
N TYR A 97 -13.08 -6.36 -2.16
CA TYR A 97 -11.62 -6.45 -2.03
C TYR A 97 -10.98 -6.05 -3.37
N GLY A 98 -11.02 -4.76 -3.65
CA GLY A 98 -10.68 -4.15 -4.93
C GLY A 98 -9.68 -3.01 -4.74
N LYS A 99 -9.82 -1.98 -5.56
CA LYS A 99 -8.82 -0.90 -5.70
C LYS A 99 -8.44 -0.18 -4.40
N TYR A 100 -9.40 0.11 -3.53
CA TYR A 100 -9.19 0.91 -2.32
C TYR A 100 -9.05 0.09 -1.03
N CYS A 101 -9.30 -1.22 -1.09
CA CYS A 101 -9.28 -2.10 0.07
C CYS A 101 -8.79 -3.49 -0.35
N THR A 102 -7.48 -3.65 -0.55
CA THR A 102 -6.89 -4.94 -0.91
C THR A 102 -6.61 -5.79 0.33
N PRO A 103 -6.50 -7.12 0.19
CA PRO A 103 -6.09 -7.99 1.29
C PRO A 103 -4.75 -7.56 1.91
N LEU A 104 -3.76 -7.18 1.10
CA LEU A 104 -2.48 -6.66 1.58
C LEU A 104 -2.64 -5.40 2.42
N LEU A 105 -3.43 -4.42 1.95
CA LEU A 105 -3.67 -3.18 2.69
C LEU A 105 -4.37 -3.46 4.03
N LEU A 106 -5.38 -4.33 4.04
CA LEU A 106 -6.05 -4.75 5.26
C LEU A 106 -5.10 -5.43 6.24
N SER A 107 -4.29 -6.38 5.79
CA SER A 107 -3.31 -7.06 6.64
C SER A 107 -2.31 -6.07 7.24
N ALA A 108 -1.83 -5.10 6.46
CA ALA A 108 -0.94 -4.06 6.96
C ALA A 108 -1.61 -3.14 8.00
N ILE A 109 -2.88 -2.75 7.77
CA ILE A 109 -3.68 -1.98 8.73
C ILE A 109 -3.85 -2.76 10.04
N PHE A 110 -4.24 -4.03 9.95
CA PHE A 110 -4.48 -4.88 11.12
C PHE A 110 -3.20 -5.16 11.90
N ALA A 111 -2.08 -5.39 11.22
CA ALA A 111 -0.78 -5.56 11.85
C ALA A 111 -0.39 -4.35 12.70
N LEU A 112 -0.60 -3.13 12.18
CA LEU A 112 -0.30 -1.89 12.88
C LEU A 112 -1.31 -1.59 13.99
N ALA A 113 -2.60 -1.75 13.70
CA ALA A 113 -3.68 -1.43 14.64
C ALA A 113 -3.71 -2.35 15.86
N SER A 114 -3.26 -3.60 15.71
CA SER A 114 -3.23 -4.58 16.80
C SER A 114 -2.41 -4.11 18.00
N ARG A 115 -1.40 -3.26 17.78
CA ARG A 115 -0.56 -2.67 18.84
C ARG A 115 -1.34 -1.73 19.77
N PHE A 116 -2.49 -1.21 19.33
CA PHE A 116 -3.37 -0.36 20.15
C PHE A 116 -4.47 -1.14 20.87
N SER A 117 -4.43 -2.47 20.82
CA SER A 117 -5.45 -3.35 21.37
C SER A 117 -4.92 -4.18 22.53
N ASP A 118 -5.68 -4.26 23.62
CA ASP A 118 -5.35 -5.10 24.77
C ASP A 118 -5.80 -6.56 24.61
N ARG A 119 -6.44 -6.92 23.49
CA ARG A 119 -6.99 -8.26 23.28
C ARG A 119 -5.89 -9.32 23.12
N PRO A 120 -5.85 -10.36 23.98
CA PRO A 120 -4.83 -11.41 23.90
C PRO A 120 -4.87 -12.21 22.60
N GLU A 121 -6.03 -12.33 21.96
CA GLU A 121 -6.23 -13.06 20.69
C GLU A 121 -5.42 -12.48 19.51
N LEU A 122 -4.93 -11.25 19.63
CA LEU A 122 -4.09 -10.59 18.62
C LEU A 122 -2.60 -10.85 18.81
N ARG A 123 -2.20 -11.42 19.94
CA ARG A 123 -0.79 -11.65 20.30
C ARG A 123 -0.36 -13.04 19.82
N ALA A 124 0.80 -13.12 19.18
CA ALA A 124 1.39 -14.43 18.87
C ALA A 124 1.85 -15.15 20.14
N MET A 125 2.25 -14.40 21.17
CA MET A 125 2.59 -14.91 22.49
C MET A 125 1.71 -14.21 23.53
N ALA A 126 0.86 -14.97 24.24
CA ALA A 126 -0.17 -14.41 25.12
C ALA A 126 0.36 -13.40 26.16
N ASN A 127 1.58 -13.62 26.65
CA ASN A 127 2.22 -12.82 27.68
C ASN A 127 3.10 -11.68 27.14
N ASP A 128 3.19 -11.51 25.81
CA ASP A 128 4.01 -10.49 25.18
C ASP A 128 3.15 -9.57 24.31
N THR A 129 2.96 -8.34 24.78
CA THR A 129 2.18 -7.30 24.09
C THR A 129 2.81 -6.86 22.78
N GLU A 130 4.14 -6.97 22.62
CA GLU A 130 4.84 -6.57 21.40
C GLU A 130 4.53 -7.51 20.23
N THR A 131 4.11 -8.75 20.52
CA THR A 131 3.70 -9.71 19.48
C THR A 131 2.32 -9.45 18.89
N ALA A 132 1.62 -8.40 19.36
CA ALA A 132 0.31 -8.03 18.83
C ALA A 132 0.40 -7.71 17.33
N GLY A 133 -0.41 -8.40 16.54
CA GLY A 133 -0.49 -8.22 15.09
C GLY A 133 0.64 -8.88 14.28
N GLN A 134 1.53 -9.65 14.92
CA GLN A 134 2.61 -10.34 14.21
C GLN A 134 2.09 -11.25 13.09
N ALA A 135 1.00 -11.99 13.35
CA ALA A 135 0.39 -12.88 12.35
C ALA A 135 -0.06 -12.12 11.08
N PHE A 136 -0.68 -10.94 11.26
CA PHE A 136 -1.05 -10.08 10.13
C PHE A 136 0.16 -9.49 9.42
N PHE A 137 1.23 -9.19 10.16
CA PHE A 137 2.46 -8.70 9.56
C PHE A 137 3.12 -9.76 8.69
N GLU A 138 3.18 -11.01 9.15
CA GLU A 138 3.65 -12.14 8.33
C GLU A 138 2.76 -12.37 7.10
N GLN A 139 1.44 -12.30 7.26
CA GLN A 139 0.50 -12.36 6.13
C GLN A 139 0.77 -11.24 5.11
N ALA A 140 0.96 -10.00 5.58
CA ALA A 140 1.25 -8.85 4.73
C ALA A 140 2.58 -9.01 3.98
N LYS A 141 3.63 -9.57 4.60
CA LYS A 141 4.92 -9.84 3.93
C LYS A 141 4.75 -10.76 2.72
N VAL A 142 3.98 -11.84 2.87
CA VAL A 142 3.72 -12.79 1.77
C VAL A 142 2.91 -12.12 0.66
N LEU A 143 1.83 -11.42 1.00
CA LEU A 143 1.02 -10.70 0.01
C LEU A 143 1.85 -9.65 -0.74
N PHE A 144 2.70 -8.91 -0.03
CA PHE A 144 3.58 -7.89 -0.59
C PHE A 144 4.56 -8.47 -1.63
N LEU A 145 5.11 -9.66 -1.40
CA LEU A 145 6.03 -10.32 -2.33
C LEU A 145 5.39 -10.58 -3.71
N HIS A 146 4.08 -10.84 -3.73
CA HIS A 146 3.34 -11.03 -4.97
C HIS A 146 2.87 -9.70 -5.57
N GLU A 147 2.20 -8.85 -4.78
CA GLU A 147 1.61 -7.60 -5.28
C GLU A 147 2.66 -6.55 -5.70
N SER A 148 3.88 -6.59 -5.14
CA SER A 148 4.97 -5.66 -5.52
C SER A 148 5.49 -5.86 -6.95
N GLN A 149 5.16 -6.99 -7.60
CA GLN A 149 5.53 -7.26 -9.00
C GLN A 149 4.74 -6.40 -9.99
N ALA A 150 3.52 -5.99 -9.62
CA ALA A 150 2.70 -5.03 -10.35
C ALA A 150 1.99 -4.11 -9.34
N PRO A 151 2.72 -3.12 -8.78
CA PRO A 151 2.25 -2.38 -7.62
C PRO A 151 1.08 -1.47 -7.98
N THR A 152 0.10 -1.43 -7.07
CA THR A 152 -1.04 -0.51 -7.13
C THR A 152 -0.89 0.59 -6.08
N VAL A 153 -1.78 1.58 -6.08
CA VAL A 153 -1.84 2.60 -5.02
C VAL A 153 -2.05 1.95 -3.64
N ALA A 154 -2.87 0.90 -3.54
CA ALA A 154 -3.05 0.15 -2.30
C ALA A 154 -1.78 -0.59 -1.87
N THR A 155 -1.00 -1.13 -2.81
CA THR A 155 0.31 -1.76 -2.53
C THR A 155 1.29 -0.75 -1.93
N ILE A 156 1.29 0.49 -2.42
CA ILE A 156 2.11 1.59 -1.87
C ILE A 156 1.67 1.95 -0.45
N GLN A 157 0.36 2.13 -0.25
CA GLN A 157 -0.21 2.43 1.07
C GLN A 157 0.13 1.33 2.08
N ALA A 158 0.01 0.06 1.68
CA ALA A 158 0.35 -1.07 2.51
C ALA A 158 1.85 -1.10 2.86
N ALA A 159 2.74 -0.88 1.87
CA ALA A 159 4.18 -0.81 2.12
C ALA A 159 4.53 0.33 3.11
N ALA A 160 3.88 1.48 3.01
CA ALA A 160 4.05 2.57 3.96
C ALA A 160 3.61 2.19 5.39
N LEU A 161 2.49 1.47 5.54
CA LEU A 161 2.05 0.96 6.84
C LEU A 161 2.96 -0.14 7.38
N MET A 162 3.44 -1.03 6.52
CA MET A 162 4.42 -2.08 6.89
C MET A 162 5.73 -1.47 7.38
N SER A 163 6.16 -0.34 6.79
CA SER A 163 7.30 0.45 7.25
C SER A 163 7.10 0.93 8.69
N LEU A 164 5.98 1.61 8.96
CA LEU A 164 5.63 2.07 10.31
C LEU A 164 5.55 0.92 11.31
N ARG A 165 4.96 -0.21 10.90
CA ARG A 165 4.85 -1.41 11.73
C ARG A 165 6.20 -2.03 12.06
N ALA A 166 7.14 -2.08 11.11
CA ALA A 166 8.49 -2.60 11.36
C ALA A 166 9.31 -1.66 12.24
N LEU A 167 9.23 -0.35 12.02
CA LEU A 167 9.91 0.66 12.85
C LEU A 167 9.42 0.60 14.30
N SER A 168 8.12 0.43 14.49
CA SER A 168 7.50 0.33 15.83
C SER A 168 7.99 -0.87 16.64
N ASP A 169 8.50 -1.91 15.98
CA ASP A 169 9.09 -3.09 16.61
C ASP A 169 10.63 -2.99 16.76
N GLY A 170 11.23 -1.86 16.42
CA GLY A 170 12.68 -1.70 16.40
C GLY A 170 13.38 -2.40 15.23
N HIS A 171 12.64 -2.91 14.23
CA HIS A 171 13.20 -3.49 13.01
C HIS A 171 13.53 -2.39 12.00
N GLU A 172 14.48 -1.51 12.31
CA GLU A 172 14.77 -0.28 11.55
C GLU A 172 15.08 -0.54 10.08
N ALA A 173 16.01 -1.45 9.79
CA ALA A 173 16.38 -1.78 8.41
C ALA A 173 15.19 -2.27 7.57
N LEU A 174 14.29 -3.05 8.18
CA LEU A 174 13.08 -3.53 7.52
C LEU A 174 12.05 -2.40 7.32
N GLY A 175 11.93 -1.53 8.32
CA GLY A 175 11.15 -0.29 8.25
C GLY A 175 11.58 0.59 7.09
N TRP A 176 12.88 0.85 6.97
CA TRP A 176 13.45 1.65 5.89
C TRP A 176 13.27 0.98 4.52
N LEU A 177 13.43 -0.35 4.45
CA LEU A 177 13.20 -1.11 3.21
C LEU A 177 11.77 -0.88 2.68
N TYR A 178 10.76 -1.07 3.52
CA TYR A 178 9.36 -0.89 3.11
C TYR A 178 9.03 0.57 2.77
N GLY A 179 9.56 1.53 3.54
CA GLY A 179 9.33 2.97 3.28
C GLY A 179 9.95 3.43 1.95
N ARG A 180 11.15 2.93 1.64
CA ARG A 180 11.82 3.18 0.35
C ARG A 180 11.11 2.50 -0.81
N ASN A 181 10.63 1.26 -0.62
CA ASN A 181 9.81 0.57 -1.62
C ASN A 181 8.53 1.34 -1.91
N ALA A 182 7.81 1.81 -0.88
CA ALA A 182 6.60 2.62 -1.04
C ALA A 182 6.89 3.88 -1.88
N THR A 183 7.95 4.63 -1.53
CA THR A 183 8.35 5.84 -2.24
C THR A 183 8.73 5.56 -3.70
N ARG A 184 9.49 4.50 -3.97
CA ARG A 184 9.90 4.14 -5.33
C ARG A 184 8.70 3.71 -6.18
N MET A 185 7.80 2.89 -5.63
CA MET A 185 6.58 2.47 -6.30
C MET A 185 5.69 3.68 -6.60
N ALA A 186 5.56 4.64 -5.67
CA ALA A 186 4.80 5.87 -5.89
C ALA A 186 5.37 6.73 -7.05
N LEU A 187 6.69 6.85 -7.14
CA LEU A 187 7.35 7.51 -8.26
C LEU A 187 7.14 6.77 -9.58
N ASN A 188 7.25 5.44 -9.58
CA ASN A 188 7.08 4.62 -10.78
C ASN A 188 5.65 4.71 -11.33
N LEU A 189 4.64 4.77 -10.46
CA LEU A 189 3.24 5.02 -10.84
C LEU A 189 2.98 6.50 -11.17
N GLY A 190 3.96 7.40 -11.02
CA GLY A 190 3.78 8.82 -11.28
C GLY A 190 2.76 9.49 -10.37
N LEU A 191 2.70 9.10 -9.08
CA LEU A 191 1.81 9.76 -8.11
C LEU A 191 2.23 11.21 -7.81
N ASN A 192 3.48 11.55 -8.11
CA ASN A 192 4.04 12.89 -7.97
C ASN A 192 3.67 13.86 -9.11
N ILE A 193 2.95 13.38 -10.12
CA ILE A 193 2.62 14.16 -11.32
C ILE A 193 1.19 14.66 -11.20
N ASP A 194 0.98 15.93 -11.53
CA ASP A 194 -0.35 16.54 -11.59
C ASP A 194 -1.22 15.79 -12.61
N CYS A 195 -2.30 15.18 -12.13
CA CYS A 195 -3.21 14.40 -12.95
C CYS A 195 -4.46 15.18 -13.39
N SER A 196 -4.56 16.49 -13.08
CA SER A 196 -5.71 17.34 -13.43
C SER A 196 -6.10 17.28 -14.92
N PRO A 197 -5.17 17.24 -15.90
CA PRO A 197 -5.54 17.09 -17.31
C PRO A 197 -6.27 15.77 -17.62
N TRP A 198 -5.93 14.69 -16.93
CA TRP A 198 -6.55 13.37 -17.12
C TRP A 198 -7.89 13.25 -16.41
N VAL A 199 -8.07 13.99 -15.31
CA VAL A 199 -9.39 14.16 -14.67
C VAL A 199 -10.31 14.93 -15.61
N ALA A 200 -9.85 16.06 -16.16
CA ALA A 200 -10.63 16.87 -17.12
C ALA A 200 -10.99 16.09 -18.40
N ALA A 201 -10.12 15.17 -18.83
CA ALA A 201 -10.37 14.28 -19.96
C ALA A 201 -11.32 13.10 -19.62
N GLY A 202 -11.80 12.97 -18.38
CA GLY A 202 -12.65 11.86 -17.94
C GLY A 202 -11.94 10.51 -17.92
N VAL A 203 -10.61 10.50 -17.99
CA VAL A 203 -9.81 9.29 -17.94
C VAL A 203 -9.78 8.80 -16.49
N ILE A 204 -9.36 9.65 -15.56
CA ILE A 204 -9.28 9.32 -14.13
C ILE A 204 -10.45 9.98 -13.37
N SER A 205 -11.03 9.28 -12.40
CA SER A 205 -12.04 9.87 -11.52
C SER A 205 -11.42 10.85 -10.53
N GLU A 206 -12.22 11.81 -10.04
CA GLU A 206 -11.75 12.74 -8.99
C GLU A 206 -11.29 12.00 -7.72
N ASP A 207 -12.01 10.94 -7.33
CA ASP A 207 -11.64 10.07 -6.22
C ASP A 207 -10.26 9.43 -6.41
N ASP A 208 -9.97 8.95 -7.61
CA ASP A 208 -8.69 8.35 -7.93
C ASP A 208 -7.55 9.37 -7.90
N ALA A 209 -7.79 10.57 -8.42
CA ALA A 209 -6.82 11.66 -8.36
C ALA A 209 -6.52 12.06 -6.91
N GLU A 210 -7.54 12.15 -6.07
CA GLU A 210 -7.40 12.47 -4.66
C GLU A 210 -6.64 11.36 -3.91
N VAL A 211 -6.96 10.09 -4.15
CA VAL A 211 -6.26 8.95 -3.54
C VAL A 211 -4.79 8.90 -3.95
N ARG A 212 -4.47 9.19 -5.23
CA ARG A 212 -3.08 9.31 -5.71
C ARG A 212 -2.33 10.42 -4.98
N LYS A 213 -2.94 11.60 -4.84
CA LYS A 213 -2.37 12.76 -4.15
C LYS A 213 -2.12 12.49 -2.67
N ILE A 214 -3.11 11.95 -1.97
CA ILE A 214 -3.02 11.59 -0.55
C ILE A 214 -1.87 10.61 -0.34
N THR A 215 -1.81 9.55 -1.15
CA THR A 215 -0.78 8.52 -1.03
C THR A 215 0.61 9.10 -1.27
N TRP A 216 0.78 9.94 -2.29
CA TRP A 216 2.05 10.61 -2.58
C TRP A 216 2.54 11.43 -1.40
N TRP A 217 1.72 12.34 -0.88
CA TRP A 217 2.10 13.21 0.23
C TRP A 217 2.31 12.42 1.52
N GLY A 218 1.53 11.36 1.76
CA GLY A 218 1.74 10.43 2.86
C GLY A 218 3.09 9.72 2.78
N CYS A 219 3.51 9.25 1.60
CA CYS A 219 4.84 8.68 1.39
C CYS A 219 5.96 9.71 1.58
N VAL A 220 5.81 10.94 1.09
CA VAL A 220 6.77 12.03 1.31
C VAL A 220 6.93 12.32 2.80
N TYR A 221 5.81 12.40 3.53
CA TYR A 221 5.81 12.60 4.97
C TYR A 221 6.50 11.45 5.71
N LEU A 222 6.15 10.20 5.40
CA LEU A 222 6.81 9.02 5.97
C LEU A 222 8.31 9.01 5.70
N ASN A 223 8.73 9.28 4.46
CA ASN A 223 10.14 9.31 4.10
C ASN A 223 10.89 10.40 4.88
N LYS A 224 10.28 11.57 5.08
CA LYS A 224 10.86 12.61 5.94
C LYS A 224 10.98 12.16 7.39
N LEU A 225 9.93 11.56 7.96
CA LEU A 225 9.98 11.00 9.32
C LEU A 225 11.11 9.98 9.46
N VAL A 226 11.20 9.03 8.53
CA VAL A 226 12.23 8.00 8.53
C VAL A 226 13.64 8.60 8.48
N LEU A 227 13.87 9.60 7.63
CA LEU A 227 15.16 10.28 7.54
C LEU A 227 15.48 11.12 8.79
N PHE A 228 14.49 11.62 9.52
CA PHE A 228 14.72 12.29 10.81
C PHE A 228 15.17 11.30 11.91
N PHE A 229 14.78 10.03 11.82
CA PHE A 229 15.17 8.99 12.77
C PHE A 229 16.44 8.25 12.36
N GLU A 230 16.97 8.46 11.16
CA GLU A 230 18.27 7.93 10.76
C GLU A 230 19.34 8.68 11.56
N PRO A 231 20.04 8.05 12.52
CA PRO A 231 21.09 8.74 13.24
C PRO A 231 22.15 9.16 12.24
N HIS A 232 22.47 10.45 12.20
CA HIS A 232 23.66 10.98 11.55
C HIS A 232 24.90 10.43 12.26
N ASN A 233 25.20 9.15 12.07
CA ASN A 233 26.51 8.61 12.36
C ASN A 233 27.41 9.03 11.20
N ALA A 234 28.17 10.09 11.49
CA ALA A 234 29.34 10.53 10.75
C ALA A 234 30.41 9.44 10.65
#